data_AF-A0AA88Y4H6-F1
#
_entry.id   AF-A0AA88Y4H6-F1
#
_cell.length_a   1.000
_cell.length_b   1.000
_cell.length_c   1.000
_cell.angle_alpha   90.00
_cell.angle_beta   90.00
_cell.angle_gamma   90.00
#
_symmetry.space_group_name_H-M   'P 1'
#
loop_
_entity.id
_entity.type
_entity.pdbx_description
1 polymer ?
#
loop_
_entity_poly.entity_id
_entity_poly.type
_entity_poly.pdbx_seq_one_letter_code
_entity_poly.pdbx_strand_id
1 'polypeptide(L)'
;MDREEIARRERQQKLHYFYQSELQNMARELPGKYQQRLPYDLLSSLGNALLDGTLFEIVRSLQEVQHLEEKHLSSQRIKLVNDHKAQRHELQKKHKEMLQDCQMKPHTVALVEAQIEREKETSEKRFEEEAKKRDMKIIMELDQKVMDQQSTLEKAGVPGFFVTNNKVDVRLQMYLLEFITRLNHMKPPI
;
A
#
# COMPACT_ATOMS: atom_id res chain seq x y z
N MET A 1 -40.47 0.90 -28.23
CA MET A 1 -39.04 1.03 -27.87
C MET A 1 -38.31 1.55 -29.09
N ASP A 2 -37.50 2.57 -28.89
CA ASP A 2 -36.74 3.20 -29.97
C ASP A 2 -35.61 2.25 -30.44
N ARG A 3 -35.26 2.29 -31.74
CA ARG A 3 -34.21 1.39 -32.29
C ARG A 3 -32.86 1.62 -31.60
N GLU A 4 -32.59 2.86 -31.21
CA GLU A 4 -31.38 3.24 -30.49
C GLU A 4 -31.31 2.65 -29.07
N GLU A 5 -32.46 2.58 -28.39
CA GLU A 5 -32.55 2.00 -27.04
C GLU A 5 -32.30 0.49 -27.07
N ILE A 6 -32.83 -0.21 -28.08
CA ILE A 6 -32.60 -1.64 -28.29
C ILE A 6 -31.11 -1.89 -28.57
N ALA A 7 -30.50 -1.13 -29.47
CA ALA A 7 -29.07 -1.25 -29.78
C ALA A 7 -28.17 -0.96 -28.56
N ARG A 8 -28.56 -0.01 -27.70
CA ARG A 8 -27.84 0.27 -26.44
C ARG A 8 -27.91 -0.91 -25.48
N ARG A 9 -29.10 -1.49 -25.29
CA ARG A 9 -29.29 -2.67 -24.42
C ARG A 9 -28.51 -3.88 -24.92
N GLU A 10 -28.51 -4.13 -26.23
CA GLU A 10 -27.72 -5.21 -26.83
C GLU A 10 -26.22 -5.03 -26.60
N ARG A 11 -25.69 -3.80 -26.76
CA ARG A 11 -24.27 -3.50 -26.45
C ARG A 11 -23.94 -3.72 -24.98
N GLN A 12 -24.78 -3.23 -24.07
CA GLN A 12 -24.57 -3.42 -22.62
C GLN A 12 -24.62 -4.90 -22.24
N GLN A 13 -25.53 -5.66 -22.86
CA GLN A 13 -25.64 -7.10 -22.61
C GLN A 13 -24.40 -7.86 -23.12
N LYS A 14 -23.90 -7.57 -24.33
CA LYS A 14 -22.64 -8.15 -24.83
C LYS A 14 -21.47 -7.82 -23.92
N LEU A 15 -21.39 -6.58 -23.45
CA LEU A 15 -20.33 -6.13 -22.54
C LEU A 15 -20.42 -6.83 -21.18
N HIS A 16 -21.63 -7.01 -20.64
CA HIS A 16 -21.86 -7.76 -19.40
C HIS A 16 -21.41 -9.20 -19.53
N TYR A 17 -21.79 -9.89 -20.60
CA TYR A 17 -21.34 -11.26 -20.86
C TYR A 17 -19.82 -11.35 -20.99
N PHE A 18 -19.19 -10.38 -21.65
CA PHE A 18 -17.74 -10.30 -21.74
C PHE A 18 -17.09 -10.18 -20.36
N TYR A 19 -17.47 -9.18 -19.56
CA TYR A 19 -16.93 -9.02 -18.21
C TYR A 19 -17.20 -10.24 -17.33
N GLN A 20 -18.40 -10.82 -17.40
CA GLN A 20 -18.73 -12.00 -16.61
C GLN A 20 -17.86 -13.21 -16.97
N SER A 21 -17.64 -13.44 -18.26
CA SER A 21 -16.78 -14.53 -18.74
C SER A 21 -15.34 -14.34 -18.24
N GLU A 22 -14.79 -13.13 -18.40
CA GLU A 22 -13.42 -12.83 -17.98
C GLU A 22 -13.26 -12.90 -16.45
N LEU A 23 -14.23 -12.39 -15.68
CA LEU A 23 -14.26 -12.52 -14.22
C LEU A 23 -14.25 -13.99 -13.76
N GLN A 24 -15.03 -14.85 -14.42
CA GLN A 24 -15.03 -16.28 -14.11
C GLN A 24 -13.71 -16.96 -14.47
N ASN A 25 -13.11 -16.60 -15.60
CA ASN A 25 -11.81 -17.13 -16.02
C ASN A 25 -10.73 -16.76 -14.99
N MET A 26 -10.66 -15.49 -14.59
CA MET A 26 -9.73 -15.04 -13.56
C MET A 26 -10.01 -15.68 -12.19
N ALA A 27 -11.28 -15.88 -11.81
CA ALA A 27 -11.62 -16.57 -10.56
C ALA A 27 -11.15 -18.04 -10.53
N ARG A 28 -11.13 -18.73 -11.68
CA ARG A 28 -10.61 -20.11 -11.80
C ARG A 28 -9.09 -20.20 -11.68
N GLU A 29 -8.36 -19.12 -11.93
CA GLU A 29 -6.90 -19.04 -11.76
C GLU A 29 -6.50 -18.95 -10.26
N LEU A 30 -7.44 -18.63 -9.37
CA LEU A 30 -7.16 -18.44 -7.95
C LEU A 30 -7.02 -19.76 -7.18
N PRO A 31 -6.29 -19.77 -6.04
CA PRO A 31 -6.31 -20.90 -5.12
C PRO A 31 -7.74 -21.21 -4.63
N GLY A 32 -8.10 -22.50 -4.57
CA GLY A 32 -9.47 -22.95 -4.29
C GLY A 32 -10.14 -22.33 -3.05
N LYS A 33 -9.35 -22.03 -2.01
CA LYS A 33 -9.84 -21.37 -0.78
C LYS A 33 -10.42 -19.96 -1.00
N TYR A 34 -9.99 -19.27 -2.06
CA TYR A 34 -10.52 -17.97 -2.48
C TYR A 34 -11.57 -18.12 -3.57
N GLN A 35 -11.38 -19.05 -4.51
CA GLN A 35 -12.35 -19.33 -5.58
C GLN A 35 -13.75 -19.65 -5.02
N GLN A 36 -13.83 -20.47 -3.96
CA GLN A 36 -15.11 -20.80 -3.30
C GLN A 36 -15.84 -19.60 -2.69
N ARG A 37 -15.15 -18.46 -2.50
CA ARG A 37 -15.73 -17.22 -1.98
C ARG A 37 -16.16 -16.26 -3.08
N LEU A 38 -16.06 -16.67 -4.35
CA LEU A 38 -16.44 -15.89 -5.52
C LEU A 38 -17.60 -16.58 -6.26
N PRO A 39 -18.82 -16.57 -5.69
CA PRO A 39 -19.97 -17.17 -6.35
C PRO A 39 -20.33 -16.43 -7.63
N TYR A 40 -21.05 -17.12 -8.53
CA TYR A 40 -21.50 -16.56 -9.81
C TYR A 40 -22.21 -15.21 -9.64
N ASP A 41 -23.11 -15.10 -8.65
CA ASP A 41 -23.92 -13.90 -8.42
C ASP A 41 -23.06 -12.69 -8.04
N LEU A 42 -21.98 -12.90 -7.29
CA LEU A 42 -21.03 -11.84 -6.94
C LEU A 42 -20.31 -11.34 -8.19
N LEU A 43 -19.77 -12.25 -9.01
CA LEU A 43 -19.08 -11.89 -10.25
C LEU A 43 -20.03 -11.21 -11.25
N SER A 44 -21.29 -11.68 -11.32
CA SER A 44 -22.30 -11.10 -12.20
C SER A 44 -22.69 -9.69 -11.77
N SER A 45 -22.80 -9.47 -10.46
CA SER A 45 -23.05 -8.15 -9.88
C SER A 45 -21.87 -7.21 -10.13
N LEU A 46 -20.63 -7.71 -10.00
CA LEU A 46 -19.42 -6.94 -10.29
C LEU A 46 -19.33 -6.57 -11.77
N GLY A 47 -19.60 -7.53 -12.68
CA GLY A 47 -19.66 -7.29 -14.12
C GLY A 47 -20.68 -6.20 -14.50
N ASN A 48 -21.83 -6.16 -13.81
CA ASN A 48 -22.82 -5.09 -13.98
C ASN A 48 -22.30 -3.73 -13.50
N ALA A 49 -21.62 -3.67 -12.35
CA ALA A 49 -21.05 -2.44 -11.81
C ALA A 49 -19.94 -1.84 -12.69
N LEU A 50 -19.35 -2.63 -13.59
CA LEU A 50 -18.29 -2.19 -14.52
C LEU A 50 -18.82 -1.63 -15.85
N LEU A 51 -20.13 -1.73 -16.13
CA LEU A 51 -20.69 -1.39 -17.44
C LEU A 51 -20.60 0.09 -17.80
N ASP A 52 -20.71 0.98 -16.83
CA ASP A 52 -20.68 2.43 -17.05
C ASP A 52 -19.26 3.02 -17.03
N GLY A 53 -18.26 2.20 -16.68
CA GLY A 53 -16.86 2.58 -16.58
C GLY A 53 -16.50 3.44 -15.36
N THR A 54 -17.47 3.90 -14.58
CA THR A 54 -17.25 4.74 -13.39
C THR A 54 -16.36 4.02 -12.37
N LEU A 55 -16.58 2.71 -12.19
CA LEU A 55 -15.79 1.90 -11.28
C LEU A 55 -14.31 1.82 -11.67
N PHE A 56 -13.98 1.79 -12.97
CA PHE A 56 -12.58 1.83 -13.40
C PHE A 56 -11.90 3.16 -13.01
N GLU A 57 -12.61 4.29 -13.15
CA GLU A 57 -12.09 5.59 -12.76
C GLU A 57 -11.93 5.73 -11.24
N ILE A 58 -12.86 5.17 -10.46
CA ILE A 58 -12.75 5.12 -8.99
C ILE A 58 -11.48 4.35 -8.59
N VAL A 59 -11.28 3.14 -9.14
CA VAL A 59 -10.11 2.31 -8.81
C VAL A 59 -8.81 3.00 -9.25
N ARG A 60 -8.77 3.61 -10.44
CA ARG A 60 -7.62 4.40 -10.92
C ARG A 60 -7.29 5.55 -9.96
N SER A 61 -8.29 6.33 -9.57
CA SER A 61 -8.13 7.47 -8.66
C SER A 61 -7.62 7.01 -7.28
N LEU A 62 -8.15 5.91 -6.74
CA LEU A 62 -7.70 5.34 -5.47
C LEU A 62 -6.24 4.86 -5.54
N GLN A 63 -5.83 4.28 -6.68
CA GLN A 63 -4.46 3.86 -6.92
C GLN A 63 -3.50 5.05 -6.98
N GLU A 64 -3.89 6.15 -7.62
CA GLU A 64 -3.09 7.38 -7.66
C GLU A 64 -2.90 7.99 -6.28
N VAL A 65 -3.98 8.09 -5.50
CA VAL A 65 -3.94 8.57 -4.11
C VAL A 65 -3.05 7.68 -3.24
N GLN A 66 -3.15 6.36 -3.39
CA GLN A 66 -2.27 5.41 -2.70
C GLN A 66 -0.80 5.64 -3.05
N HIS A 67 -0.48 5.74 -4.34
CA HIS A 67 0.90 5.91 -4.79
C HIS A 67 1.53 7.21 -4.27
N LEU A 68 0.77 8.30 -4.24
CA LEU A 68 1.21 9.59 -3.68
C LEU A 68 1.52 9.47 -2.18
N GLU A 69 0.66 8.79 -1.42
CA GLU A 69 0.88 8.58 0.01
C GLU A 69 2.09 7.67 0.26
N GLU A 70 2.18 6.52 -0.41
CA GLU A 70 3.31 5.59 -0.26
C GLU A 70 4.65 6.28 -0.57
N LYS A 71 4.68 7.09 -1.63
CA LYS A 71 5.86 7.91 -1.97
C LYS A 71 6.18 8.92 -0.88
N HIS A 72 5.17 9.55 -0.28
CA HIS A 72 5.36 10.48 0.83
C HIS A 72 5.96 9.78 2.06
N LEU A 73 5.37 8.66 2.50
CA LEU A 73 5.82 7.87 3.65
C LEU A 73 7.25 7.34 3.44
N SER A 74 7.54 6.81 2.25
CA SER A 74 8.87 6.34 1.87
C SER A 74 9.90 7.47 1.91
N SER A 75 9.57 8.64 1.36
CA SER A 75 10.46 9.81 1.37
C SER A 75 10.78 10.26 2.80
N GLN A 76 9.79 10.24 3.69
CA GLN A 76 9.99 10.58 5.10
C GLN A 76 10.87 9.55 5.82
N ARG A 77 10.72 8.26 5.52
CA ARG A 77 11.58 7.21 6.08
C ARG A 77 13.02 7.34 5.61
N ILE A 78 13.24 7.59 4.32
CA ILE A 78 14.56 7.83 3.73
C ILE A 78 15.22 9.05 4.38
N LYS A 79 14.47 10.14 4.57
CA LYS A 79 14.98 11.33 5.27
C LYS A 79 15.47 10.99 6.67
N LEU A 80 14.68 10.26 7.47
CA LEU A 80 15.07 9.84 8.81
C LEU A 80 16.38 9.03 8.81
N VAL A 81 16.52 8.08 7.89
CA VAL A 81 17.75 7.27 7.75
C VAL A 81 18.96 8.15 7.41
N ASN A 82 18.80 9.11 6.50
CA ASN A 82 19.86 10.02 6.11
C ASN A 82 20.25 10.96 7.27
N ASP A 83 19.27 11.45 8.03
CA ASP A 83 19.49 12.29 9.20
C ASP A 83 20.27 11.51 10.27
N HIS A 84 19.91 10.25 10.56
CA HIS A 84 20.64 9.37 11.46
C HIS A 84 22.08 9.12 10.98
N LYS A 85 22.28 8.90 9.68
CA LYS A 85 23.62 8.72 9.10
C LYS A 85 24.48 9.97 9.25
N ALA A 86 23.93 11.16 9.00
CA ALA A 86 24.62 12.43 9.18
C ALA A 86 25.00 12.66 10.65
N GLN A 87 24.09 12.39 11.57
CA GLN A 87 24.35 12.52 13.01
C GLN A 87 25.43 11.54 13.50
N ARG A 88 25.45 10.29 13.01
CA ARG A 88 26.52 9.34 13.30
C ARG A 88 27.88 9.86 12.85
N HIS A 89 27.95 10.45 11.65
CA HIS A 89 29.18 11.01 11.11
C HIS A 89 29.68 12.20 11.94
N GLU A 90 28.80 13.14 12.31
CA GLU A 90 29.14 14.27 13.17
C GLU A 90 29.62 13.82 14.55
N LEU A 91 28.95 12.82 15.13
CA LEU A 91 29.35 12.26 16.42
C LEU A 91 30.74 11.61 16.35
N GLN A 92 31.01 10.82 15.31
CA GLN A 92 32.32 10.21 15.08
C GLN A 92 33.42 11.26 14.90
N LYS A 93 33.14 12.37 14.20
CA LYS A 93 34.07 13.47 14.02
C LYS A 93 34.42 14.12 15.37
N LYS A 94 33.41 14.45 16.17
CA LYS A 94 33.58 15.00 17.53
C LYS A 94 34.39 14.05 18.44
N HIS A 95 34.11 12.75 18.38
CA HIS A 95 34.84 11.74 19.15
C HIS A 95 36.31 11.66 18.75
N LYS A 96 36.61 11.77 17.45
CA LYS A 96 37.99 11.81 16.95
C LYS A 96 38.74 13.05 17.45
N GLU A 97 38.11 14.22 17.45
CA GLU A 97 38.68 15.47 17.97
C GLU A 97 38.97 15.37 19.49
N MET A 98 38.01 14.85 20.28
CA MET A 98 38.20 14.64 21.72
C MET A 98 39.38 13.70 22.05
N LEU A 99 39.57 12.64 21.27
CA LEU A 99 40.69 11.72 21.43
C LEU A 99 42.03 12.37 21.05
N GLN A 100 42.05 13.22 20.03
CA GLN A 100 43.25 13.98 19.64
C GLN A 100 43.70 14.93 20.74
N ASP A 101 42.78 15.68 21.35
CA ASP A 101 43.09 16.61 22.45
C ASP A 101 43.65 15.91 23.70
N CYS A 102 43.31 14.63 23.89
CA CYS A 102 43.77 13.84 25.03
C CYS A 102 45.13 13.18 24.83
N GLN A 103 45.74 13.25 23.64
CA GLN A 103 47.04 12.63 23.35
C GLN A 103 48.17 13.14 24.27
N MET A 104 48.05 14.37 24.77
CA MET A 104 49.03 14.98 25.68
C MET A 104 48.82 14.61 27.16
N LYS A 105 47.78 13.82 27.50
CA LYS A 105 47.42 13.45 28.88
C LYS A 105 47.00 11.98 28.96
N PRO A 106 47.97 11.04 29.08
CA PRO A 106 47.71 9.59 29.01
C PRO A 106 46.70 9.09 30.05
N HIS A 107 46.67 9.71 31.23
CA HIS A 107 45.82 9.31 32.35
C HIS A 107 44.33 9.63 32.14
N THR A 108 44.00 10.54 31.20
CA THR A 108 42.60 10.93 30.90
C THR A 108 42.00 10.17 29.71
N VAL A 109 42.82 9.46 28.93
CA VAL A 109 42.37 8.77 27.70
C VAL A 109 41.28 7.73 27.99
N ALA A 110 41.50 6.85 28.97
CA ALA A 110 40.54 5.79 29.31
C ALA A 110 39.17 6.32 29.77
N LEU A 111 39.15 7.47 30.47
CA LEU A 111 37.90 8.12 30.89
C LEU A 111 37.13 8.66 29.67
N VAL A 112 37.86 9.25 28.71
CA VAL A 112 37.28 9.82 27.50
C VAL A 112 36.77 8.72 26.56
N GLU A 113 37.49 7.62 26.40
CA GLU A 113 37.04 6.44 25.65
C GLU A 113 35.75 5.86 26.24
N ALA A 114 35.68 5.71 27.58
CA ALA A 114 34.46 5.23 28.25
C ALA A 114 33.28 6.19 28.05
N GLN A 115 33.53 7.50 28.03
CA GLN A 115 32.49 8.50 27.76
C GLN A 115 32.01 8.48 26.31
N ILE A 116 32.93 8.33 25.35
CA ILE A 116 32.64 8.19 23.92
C ILE A 116 31.76 6.97 23.66
N GLU A 117 32.11 5.81 24.22
CA GLU A 117 31.34 4.59 24.00
C GLU A 117 29.94 4.71 24.61
N ARG A 118 29.81 5.34 25.79
CA ARG A 118 28.50 5.62 26.40
C ARG A 118 27.65 6.57 25.54
N GLU A 119 28.24 7.65 25.00
CA GLU A 119 27.52 8.61 24.13
C GLU A 119 27.07 7.94 22.83
N LYS A 120 27.91 7.07 22.25
CA LYS A 120 27.61 6.27 21.06
C LYS A 120 26.49 5.27 21.32
N GLU A 121 26.54 4.51 22.40
CA GLU A 121 25.51 3.54 22.77
C GLU A 121 24.16 4.24 23.02
N THR A 122 24.17 5.36 23.73
CA THR A 122 22.98 6.17 23.99
C THR A 122 22.38 6.71 22.68
N SER A 123 23.22 7.20 21.78
CA SER A 123 22.77 7.73 20.48
C SER A 123 22.21 6.63 19.58
N GLU A 124 22.83 5.45 19.56
CA GLU A 124 22.37 4.32 18.76
C GLU A 124 21.00 3.82 19.23
N LYS A 125 20.81 3.69 20.56
CA LYS A 125 19.51 3.36 21.15
C LYS A 125 18.43 4.36 20.75
N ARG A 126 18.74 5.67 20.81
CA ARG A 126 17.81 6.71 20.37
C ARG A 126 17.43 6.55 18.89
N PHE A 127 18.40 6.30 18.00
CA PHE A 127 18.12 6.11 16.58
C PHE A 127 17.24 4.88 16.32
N GLU A 128 17.50 3.78 17.01
CA GLU A 128 16.69 2.57 16.91
C GLU A 128 15.24 2.81 17.36
N GLU A 129 15.04 3.52 18.48
CA GLU A 129 13.71 3.87 18.99
C GLU A 129 12.96 4.82 18.05
N GLU A 130 13.62 5.86 17.53
CA GLU A 130 13.04 6.77 16.55
C GLU A 130 12.64 6.05 15.25
N ALA A 131 13.50 5.15 14.77
CA ALA A 131 13.22 4.32 13.59
C ALA A 131 12.01 3.42 13.82
N LYS A 132 11.96 2.69 14.95
CA LYS A 132 10.83 1.83 15.32
C LYS A 132 9.52 2.62 15.42
N LYS A 133 9.56 3.78 16.08
CA LYS A 133 8.39 4.65 16.23
C LYS A 133 7.90 5.16 14.87
N ARG A 134 8.84 5.51 13.98
CA ARG A 134 8.49 5.94 12.62
C ARG A 134 7.87 4.81 11.80
N ASP A 135 8.47 3.63 11.84
CA ASP A 135 7.99 2.47 11.09
C ASP A 135 6.60 2.04 11.57
N MET A 136 6.36 2.04 12.88
CA MET A 136 5.03 1.78 13.45
C MET A 136 3.99 2.79 12.94
N LYS A 137 4.35 4.08 12.92
CA LYS A 137 3.46 5.13 12.41
C LYS A 137 3.14 4.93 10.93
N ILE A 138 4.13 4.57 10.10
CA ILE A 138 3.93 4.27 8.69
C ILE A 138 2.95 3.11 8.50
N ILE A 139 3.09 2.03 9.28
CA ILE A 139 2.18 0.88 9.22
C ILE A 139 0.75 1.32 9.56
N MET A 140 0.56 2.11 10.63
CA MET A 140 -0.78 2.60 11.00
C MET A 140 -1.40 3.50 9.92
N GLU A 141 -0.60 4.35 9.26
CA GLU A 141 -1.07 5.20 8.18
C GLU A 141 -1.46 4.37 6.94
N LEU A 142 -0.71 3.30 6.62
CA LEU A 142 -1.06 2.37 5.56
C LEU A 142 -2.34 1.58 5.88
N ASP A 143 -2.50 1.09 7.11
CA ASP A 143 -3.71 0.40 7.54
C ASP A 143 -4.95 1.31 7.45
N GLN A 144 -4.80 2.58 7.83
CA GLN A 144 -5.88 3.57 7.67
C GLN A 144 -6.25 3.77 6.20
N LYS A 145 -5.27 3.85 5.29
CA LYS A 145 -5.56 3.98 3.85
C LYS A 145 -6.31 2.78 3.29
N VAL A 146 -5.98 1.56 3.73
CA VAL A 146 -6.74 0.36 3.34
C VAL A 146 -8.20 0.47 3.78
N MET A 147 -8.46 0.90 5.02
CA MET A 147 -9.82 1.10 5.51
C MET A 147 -10.58 2.18 4.74
N ASP A 148 -9.92 3.30 4.42
CA ASP A 148 -10.52 4.40 3.65
C ASP A 148 -10.88 3.97 2.22
N GLN A 149 -10.00 3.22 1.57
CA GLN A 149 -10.25 2.64 0.23
C GLN A 149 -11.41 1.64 0.27
N GLN A 150 -11.42 0.72 1.23
CA GLN A 150 -12.53 -0.22 1.44
C GLN A 150 -13.86 0.53 1.65
N SER A 151 -13.87 1.55 2.51
CA SER A 151 -15.07 2.35 2.77
C SER A 151 -15.54 3.10 1.52
N THR A 152 -14.62 3.58 0.70
CA THR A 152 -14.95 4.29 -0.55
C THR A 152 -15.60 3.35 -1.56
N LEU A 153 -15.04 2.14 -1.75
CA LEU A 153 -15.57 1.11 -2.65
C LEU A 153 -16.92 0.56 -2.14
N GLU A 154 -17.06 0.36 -0.83
CA GLU A 154 -18.33 -0.03 -0.21
C GLU A 154 -19.43 1.03 -0.44
N LYS A 155 -19.12 2.32 -0.21
CA LYS A 155 -20.07 3.42 -0.45
C LYS A 155 -20.40 3.62 -1.93
N ALA A 156 -19.48 3.30 -2.83
CA ALA A 156 -19.73 3.26 -4.27
C ALA A 156 -20.57 2.04 -4.70
N GLY A 157 -20.94 1.15 -3.77
CA GLY A 157 -21.78 -0.02 -4.03
C GLY A 157 -21.03 -1.14 -4.76
N VAL A 158 -19.70 -1.19 -4.67
CA VAL A 158 -18.89 -2.18 -5.39
C VAL A 158 -19.05 -3.56 -4.75
N PRO A 159 -19.54 -4.58 -5.48
CA PRO A 159 -19.77 -5.90 -4.92
C PRO A 159 -18.49 -6.53 -4.38
N GLY A 160 -18.57 -7.10 -3.17
CA GLY A 160 -17.46 -7.78 -2.50
C GLY A 160 -16.55 -6.87 -1.66
N PHE A 161 -16.81 -5.56 -1.64
CA PHE A 161 -16.09 -4.60 -0.81
C PHE A 161 -16.89 -4.18 0.42
N PHE A 162 -16.21 -4.23 1.56
CA PHE A 162 -16.68 -3.83 2.88
C PHE A 162 -15.45 -3.59 3.76
N VAL A 163 -15.56 -2.74 4.79
CA VAL A 163 -14.45 -2.51 5.72
C VAL A 163 -14.13 -3.78 6.52
N THR A 164 -12.89 -4.27 6.45
CA THR A 164 -12.44 -5.49 7.14
C THR A 164 -10.94 -5.52 7.37
N ASN A 165 -10.54 -6.06 8.53
CA ASN A 165 -9.15 -6.38 8.87
C ASN A 165 -8.86 -7.89 8.81
N ASN A 166 -9.85 -8.70 8.39
CA ASN A 166 -9.66 -10.14 8.25
C ASN A 166 -8.72 -10.41 7.07
N LYS A 167 -7.59 -11.09 7.33
CA LYS A 167 -6.56 -11.37 6.32
C LYS A 167 -7.08 -12.09 5.07
N VAL A 168 -8.11 -12.93 5.20
CA VAL A 168 -8.69 -13.66 4.07
C VAL A 168 -9.55 -12.73 3.22
N ASP A 169 -10.36 -11.88 3.86
CA ASP A 169 -11.27 -10.96 3.16
C ASP A 169 -10.50 -9.83 2.49
N VAL A 170 -9.49 -9.27 3.16
CA VAL A 170 -8.56 -8.29 2.56
C VAL A 170 -7.91 -8.89 1.31
N ARG A 171 -7.42 -10.13 1.40
CA ARG A 171 -6.80 -10.80 0.25
C ARG A 171 -7.81 -11.04 -0.88
N LEU A 172 -9.07 -11.33 -0.56
CA LEU A 172 -10.13 -11.50 -1.56
C LEU A 172 -10.43 -10.18 -2.27
N GLN A 173 -10.55 -9.07 -1.53
CA GLN A 173 -10.74 -7.73 -2.08
C GLN A 173 -9.56 -7.31 -2.97
N MET A 174 -8.32 -7.68 -2.63
CA MET A 174 -7.16 -7.47 -3.50
C MET A 174 -7.28 -8.21 -4.83
N TYR A 175 -7.76 -9.46 -4.85
CA TYR A 175 -8.01 -10.17 -6.12
C TYR A 175 -9.12 -9.51 -6.93
N LEU A 176 -10.18 -9.02 -6.29
CA LEU A 176 -11.24 -8.27 -7.00
C LEU A 176 -10.69 -6.97 -7.62
N LEU A 177 -9.83 -6.24 -6.92
CA LEU A 177 -9.14 -5.06 -7.48
C LEU A 177 -8.25 -5.43 -8.66
N GLU A 178 -7.53 -6.54 -8.58
CA GLU A 178 -6.72 -7.06 -9.69
C GLU A 178 -7.60 -7.38 -10.91
N PHE A 179 -8.77 -8.00 -10.70
CA PHE A 179 -9.70 -8.32 -11.78
C PHE A 179 -10.21 -7.05 -12.46
N ILE A 180 -10.68 -6.08 -11.68
CA ILE A 180 -11.14 -4.78 -12.20
C ILE A 180 -10.02 -4.10 -13.00
N THR A 181 -8.79 -4.11 -12.46
CA THR A 181 -7.64 -3.51 -13.13
C THR A 181 -7.32 -4.24 -14.44
N ARG A 182 -7.33 -5.57 -14.48
CA ARG A 182 -7.08 -6.36 -15.70
C ARG A 182 -8.14 -6.08 -16.76
N LEU A 183 -9.42 -6.06 -16.39
CA LEU A 183 -10.54 -5.79 -17.30
C LEU A 183 -10.44 -4.42 -17.97
N ASN A 184 -9.98 -3.39 -17.24
CA ASN A 184 -9.80 -2.04 -17.79
C ASN A 184 -8.82 -2.00 -18.99
N HIS A 185 -7.90 -2.97 -19.06
CA HIS A 185 -6.92 -3.07 -20.15
C HIS A 185 -7.35 -4.00 -21.27
N MET A 186 -8.48 -4.71 -21.12
CA MET A 186 -8.99 -5.61 -22.13
C MET A 186 -9.85 -4.85 -23.15
N LYS A 187 -9.84 -5.33 -24.40
CA LYS A 187 -10.71 -4.79 -25.44
C LYS A 187 -12.02 -5.58 -25.45
N PRO A 188 -13.16 -4.97 -25.08
CA PRO A 188 -14.44 -5.65 -25.17
C PRO A 188 -14.80 -5.91 -26.65
N PRO A 189 -15.61 -6.94 -26.92
CA PRO A 189 -16.12 -7.19 -28.26
C PRO A 189 -16.98 -6.00 -28.73
N ILE A 190 -16.73 -5.56 -29.97
CA ILE A 190 -17.45 -4.47 -30.65
C ILE A 190 -18.91 -4.88 -30.94
#